data_AF-A0A9X3XBJ3-F1
#
_entry.id   AF-A0A9X3XBJ3-F1
#
_cell.length_a   1.000
_cell.length_b   1.000
_cell.length_c   1.000
_cell.angle_alpha   90.00
_cell.angle_beta   90.00
_cell.angle_gamma   90.00
#
_symmetry.space_group_name_H-M   'P 1'
#
loop_
_entity.id
_entity.type
_entity.pdbx_description
1 polymer ?
#
loop_
_entity_poly.entity_id
_entity_poly.type
_entity_poly.pdbx_seq_one_letter_code
_entity_poly.pdbx_strand_id
1 'polypeptide(L)'
;MVLHPRLGPLHDVRPRLVAFGNVAVGFIAIGNVAVGFIAIGASVAVGPIAIGINAVGILLGLGMNAVGTAAIALINGLGLFTFAGVNGLGARAFAYVNVGQSVFVALLWAGVQLVAAHLVKRRMPAAAEEAPPQTVPLGELTSGARDEGLVRARVVSTTETSVLVEEDTPEENVAQLVLSGPARASLEAAQRASGSPALLVTVRASRETQPQAAQANYRSAPEVRRVLWGEHFEAIPAPPPIWARPGVVQRLSRTSMFAAAAIAIVEFVRSWL
;
A
#
# COMPACT_ATOMS: atom_id res chain seq x y z
N MET A 1 -6.47 -21.80 -26.15
CA MET A 1 -6.60 -20.45 -25.56
C MET A 1 -6.78 -19.47 -26.72
N VAL A 2 -7.99 -18.95 -26.94
CA VAL A 2 -8.28 -18.06 -28.08
C VAL A 2 -7.86 -16.64 -27.68
N LEU A 3 -6.82 -16.11 -28.33
CA LEU A 3 -6.36 -14.73 -28.18
C LEU A 3 -7.45 -13.78 -28.68
N HIS A 4 -7.97 -12.92 -27.81
CA HIS A 4 -8.88 -11.84 -28.23
C HIS A 4 -8.06 -10.68 -28.80
N PRO A 5 -8.13 -10.35 -30.10
CA PRO A 5 -7.26 -9.37 -30.75
C PRO A 5 -7.56 -7.91 -30.39
N ARG A 6 -8.53 -7.65 -29.50
CA ARG A 6 -8.89 -6.29 -29.05
C ARG A 6 -8.36 -5.94 -27.66
N LEU A 7 -7.70 -6.87 -26.98
CA LEU A 7 -7.10 -6.68 -25.66
C LEU A 7 -5.57 -6.77 -25.74
N GLY A 8 -4.96 -5.92 -26.57
CA GLY A 8 -3.52 -5.65 -26.45
C GLY A 8 -3.16 -5.06 -25.08
N PRO A 9 -1.93 -4.56 -24.91
CA PRO A 9 -0.87 -4.99 -23.99
C PRO A 9 -1.22 -5.00 -22.48
N LEU A 10 -2.42 -5.41 -22.08
CA LEU A 10 -2.86 -5.47 -20.68
C LEU A 10 -2.16 -6.56 -19.86
N HIS A 11 -1.46 -7.49 -20.52
CA HIS A 11 -0.81 -8.62 -19.86
C HIS A 11 0.54 -8.27 -19.21
N ASP A 12 1.18 -7.15 -19.57
CA ASP A 12 2.51 -6.76 -19.05
C ASP A 12 2.49 -5.48 -18.18
N VAL A 13 1.32 -4.90 -17.92
CA VAL A 13 1.24 -3.67 -17.12
C VAL A 13 1.32 -4.03 -15.64
N ARG A 14 2.53 -4.01 -15.09
CA ARG A 14 2.73 -3.97 -13.64
C ARG A 14 1.94 -2.78 -13.09
N PRO A 15 1.10 -2.95 -12.05
CA PRO A 15 0.32 -1.85 -11.50
C PRO A 15 1.29 -0.77 -10.98
N ARG A 16 1.34 0.37 -11.67
CA ARG A 16 2.10 1.55 -11.24
C ARG A 16 1.25 2.36 -10.27
N LEU A 17 1.89 3.04 -9.32
CA LEU A 17 1.20 3.99 -8.44
C LEU A 17 0.47 5.06 -9.28
N VAL A 18 1.14 5.56 -10.31
CA VAL A 18 0.56 6.46 -11.30
C VAL A 18 0.91 5.96 -12.69
N ALA A 19 -0.09 5.83 -13.56
CA ALA A 19 0.06 5.40 -14.94
C ALA A 19 -0.54 6.45 -15.89
N PHE A 20 0.22 6.77 -16.94
CA PHE A 20 -0.20 7.66 -18.02
C PHE A 20 -0.13 6.92 -19.35
N GLY A 21 -1.08 7.18 -20.24
CA GLY A 21 -1.01 6.68 -21.62
C GLY A 21 -2.38 6.61 -22.28
N ASN A 22 -2.41 6.20 -23.55
CA ASN A 22 -3.68 5.96 -24.25
C ASN A 22 -4.50 4.88 -23.53
N VAL A 23 -3.82 3.83 -23.04
CA VAL A 23 -4.36 2.83 -22.11
C VAL A 23 -3.51 2.86 -20.84
N ALA A 24 -4.12 3.23 -19.71
CA ALA A 24 -3.43 3.35 -18.43
C ALA A 24 -4.02 2.36 -17.42
N VAL A 25 -3.14 1.58 -16.77
CA VAL A 25 -3.52 0.69 -15.65
C VAL A 25 -2.62 0.98 -14.46
N GLY A 26 -3.22 1.35 -13.32
CA GLY A 26 -2.47 1.74 -12.13
C GLY A 26 -3.37 2.09 -10.95
N PHE A 27 -2.80 2.53 -9.83
CA PHE A 27 -3.60 3.01 -8.70
C PHE A 27 -4.30 4.33 -9.09
N ILE A 28 -3.54 5.28 -9.62
CA ILE A 28 -4.05 6.43 -10.37
C ILE A 28 -3.76 6.18 -11.84
N ALA A 29 -4.79 6.00 -12.66
CA ALA A 29 -4.67 5.79 -14.09
C ALA A 29 -5.23 7.01 -14.83
N ILE A 30 -4.42 7.64 -15.68
CA ILE A 30 -4.81 8.81 -16.47
C ILE A 30 -4.58 8.49 -17.95
N GLY A 31 -5.64 8.50 -18.74
CA GLY A 31 -5.54 8.11 -20.14
C GLY A 31 -6.80 8.31 -20.94
N ASN A 32 -6.81 7.79 -22.18
CA ASN A 32 -8.05 7.72 -22.96
C ASN A 32 -8.93 6.58 -22.43
N VAL A 33 -8.30 5.44 -22.12
CA VAL A 33 -8.86 4.31 -21.38
C VAL A 33 -8.08 4.14 -20.09
N ALA A 34 -8.73 4.32 -18.94
CA ALA A 34 -8.10 4.25 -17.62
C ALA A 34 -8.74 3.15 -16.76
N VAL A 35 -7.92 2.29 -16.17
CA VAL A 35 -8.35 1.27 -15.20
C VAL A 35 -7.53 1.41 -13.93
N GLY A 36 -8.16 1.72 -12.82
CA GLY A 36 -7.44 1.96 -11.57
C GLY A 36 -8.30 2.15 -10.34
N PHE A 37 -7.67 2.49 -9.21
CA PHE A 37 -8.41 2.88 -8.01
C PHE A 37 -9.10 4.24 -8.21
N ILE A 38 -8.32 5.18 -8.75
CA ILE A 38 -8.76 6.44 -9.32
C ILE A 38 -8.46 6.37 -10.82
N ALA A 39 -9.51 6.23 -11.62
CA ALA A 39 -9.41 6.20 -13.07
C ALA A 39 -9.91 7.52 -13.67
N ILE A 40 -9.04 8.21 -14.41
CA ILE A 40 -9.37 9.42 -15.16
C ILE A 40 -9.18 9.11 -16.64
N GLY A 41 -10.29 8.80 -17.30
CA GLY A 41 -10.35 8.36 -18.68
C GLY A 41 -11.03 9.39 -19.56
N ALA A 42 -10.41 9.86 -20.64
CA ALA A 42 -11.11 10.75 -21.58
C ALA A 42 -12.33 10.05 -22.19
N SER A 43 -12.17 8.82 -22.70
CA SER A 43 -13.26 8.02 -23.27
C SER A 43 -13.88 7.05 -22.27
N VAL A 44 -13.05 6.31 -21.53
CA VAL A 44 -13.50 5.23 -20.63
C VAL A 44 -12.69 5.23 -19.34
N ALA A 45 -13.36 5.21 -18.20
CA ALA A 45 -12.74 5.08 -16.88
C ALA A 45 -13.41 3.96 -16.07
N VAL A 46 -12.62 3.04 -15.50
CA VAL A 46 -13.11 1.92 -14.69
C VAL A 46 -12.35 1.87 -13.37
N GLY A 47 -13.07 1.93 -12.26
CA GLY A 47 -12.47 1.89 -10.92
C GLY A 47 -13.47 2.03 -9.79
N PRO A 48 -13.04 2.01 -8.52
CA PRO A 48 -13.81 2.51 -7.40
C PRO A 48 -14.23 3.97 -7.59
N ILE A 49 -13.31 4.81 -8.06
CA ILE A 49 -13.57 6.20 -8.45
C ILE A 49 -13.22 6.32 -9.93
N ALA A 50 -14.20 6.67 -10.76
CA ALA A 50 -14.04 6.79 -12.21
C ALA A 50 -14.53 8.15 -12.70
N ILE A 51 -13.71 8.82 -13.51
CA ILE A 51 -13.99 10.13 -14.12
C ILE A 51 -13.76 10.01 -15.63
N GLY A 52 -14.78 10.27 -16.45
CA GLY A 52 -14.63 10.21 -17.90
C GLY A 52 -15.92 10.30 -18.71
N ILE A 53 -15.84 10.29 -20.05
CA ILE A 53 -17.06 10.26 -20.88
C ILE A 53 -17.94 9.07 -20.52
N ASN A 54 -17.35 7.88 -20.40
CA ASN A 54 -18.01 6.68 -19.88
C ASN A 54 -17.30 6.24 -18.59
N ALA A 55 -17.89 6.53 -17.44
CA ALA A 55 -17.33 6.24 -16.13
C ALA A 55 -18.06 5.07 -15.47
N VAL A 56 -17.33 4.01 -15.12
CA VAL A 56 -17.82 2.87 -14.34
C VAL A 56 -17.12 2.88 -12.98
N GLY A 57 -17.75 3.58 -12.05
CA GLY A 57 -17.29 3.75 -10.67
C GLY A 57 -17.99 2.78 -9.72
N ILE A 58 -17.30 1.99 -8.90
CA ILE A 58 -18.00 1.21 -7.86
C ILE A 58 -18.60 2.17 -6.82
N LEU A 59 -17.82 3.15 -6.38
CA LEU A 59 -18.22 4.15 -5.39
C LEU A 59 -18.77 5.40 -6.08
N LEU A 60 -17.98 5.96 -7.00
CA LEU A 60 -18.28 7.22 -7.66
C LEU A 60 -17.97 7.12 -9.16
N GLY A 61 -18.99 7.31 -9.99
CA GLY A 61 -18.84 7.53 -11.43
C GLY A 61 -19.16 8.99 -11.75
N LEU A 62 -18.26 9.69 -12.45
CA LEU A 62 -18.47 11.06 -12.91
C LEU A 62 -18.23 11.15 -14.41
N GLY A 63 -19.22 11.59 -15.20
CA GLY A 63 -19.08 11.54 -16.65
C GLY A 63 -20.23 12.06 -17.50
N MET A 64 -20.17 11.82 -18.82
CA MET A 64 -21.35 11.98 -19.68
C MET A 64 -22.32 10.82 -19.45
N ASN A 65 -21.78 9.61 -19.40
CA ASN A 65 -22.44 8.41 -18.95
C ASN A 65 -21.72 7.91 -17.70
N ALA A 66 -22.42 7.79 -16.58
CA ALA A 66 -21.83 7.35 -15.33
C ALA A 66 -22.63 6.22 -14.71
N VAL A 67 -21.92 5.19 -14.26
CA VAL A 67 -22.46 4.08 -13.49
C VAL A 67 -21.74 4.03 -12.15
N GLY A 68 -22.46 3.96 -11.04
CA GLY A 68 -21.86 3.73 -9.74
C GLY A 68 -22.78 3.80 -8.54
N THR A 69 -22.26 3.60 -7.32
CA THR A 69 -23.09 3.80 -6.11
C THR A 69 -23.61 5.23 -6.06
N ALA A 70 -22.72 6.21 -6.24
CA ALA A 70 -23.05 7.56 -6.63
C ALA A 70 -22.67 7.78 -8.10
N ALA A 71 -23.63 8.18 -8.92
CA ALA A 71 -23.43 8.49 -10.33
C ALA A 71 -23.76 9.95 -10.58
N ILE A 72 -22.78 10.72 -11.04
CA ILE A 72 -22.95 12.10 -11.51
C ILE A 72 -22.73 12.09 -13.02
N ALA A 73 -23.81 12.21 -13.78
CA ALA A 73 -23.81 12.10 -15.22
C ALA A 73 -24.35 13.37 -15.88
N LEU A 74 -23.85 13.73 -17.06
CA LEU A 74 -24.46 14.78 -17.87
C LEU A 74 -25.63 14.24 -18.71
N ILE A 75 -25.52 13.02 -19.24
CA ILE A 75 -26.53 12.40 -20.10
C ILE A 75 -27.19 11.24 -19.36
N ASN A 76 -26.49 10.14 -19.14
CA ASN A 76 -27.07 8.93 -18.54
C ASN A 76 -26.39 8.57 -17.22
N GLY A 77 -27.15 8.57 -16.14
CA GLY A 77 -26.68 8.13 -14.83
C GLY A 77 -27.39 6.85 -14.40
N LEU A 78 -26.61 5.88 -13.89
CA LEU A 78 -27.14 4.67 -13.27
C LEU A 78 -26.46 4.44 -11.92
N GLY A 79 -27.24 4.37 -10.86
CA GLY A 79 -26.66 4.19 -9.53
C GLY A 79 -27.66 4.08 -8.40
N LEU A 80 -27.16 3.99 -7.18
CA LEU A 80 -28.04 4.08 -6.02
C LEU A 80 -28.50 5.52 -5.84
N PHE A 81 -27.55 6.44 -5.90
CA PHE A 81 -27.75 7.88 -5.94
C PHE A 81 -27.31 8.40 -7.30
N THR A 82 -28.26 8.91 -8.07
CA THR A 82 -28.02 9.34 -9.44
C THR A 82 -28.38 10.80 -9.59
N PHE A 83 -27.43 11.59 -10.07
CA PHE A 83 -27.64 12.96 -10.52
C PHE A 83 -27.28 12.99 -12.00
N ALA A 84 -28.29 13.04 -12.87
CA ALA A 84 -28.09 13.00 -14.31
C ALA A 84 -28.66 14.24 -14.99
N GLY A 85 -27.99 14.80 -15.99
CA GLY A 85 -28.54 15.93 -16.74
C GLY A 85 -29.73 15.53 -17.62
N VAL A 86 -29.78 14.32 -18.19
CA VAL A 86 -30.88 13.90 -19.08
C VAL A 86 -31.68 12.72 -18.49
N ASN A 87 -31.05 11.55 -18.37
CA ASN A 87 -31.67 10.31 -17.91
C ASN A 87 -30.98 9.81 -16.65
N GLY A 88 -31.74 9.70 -15.55
CA GLY A 88 -31.24 9.17 -14.29
C GLY A 88 -32.05 7.94 -13.86
N LEU A 89 -31.37 6.81 -13.66
CA LEU A 89 -31.97 5.62 -13.07
C LEU A 89 -31.28 5.32 -11.73
N GLY A 90 -32.08 5.14 -10.67
CA GLY A 90 -31.53 4.78 -9.37
C GLY A 90 -32.55 4.62 -8.25
N ALA A 91 -32.07 4.31 -7.04
CA ALA A 91 -32.93 4.32 -5.85
C ALA A 91 -33.38 5.74 -5.53
N ARG A 92 -32.45 6.68 -5.63
CA ARG A 92 -32.69 8.12 -5.64
C ARG A 92 -32.05 8.73 -6.87
N ALA A 93 -32.88 9.01 -7.86
CA ALA A 93 -32.47 9.65 -9.09
C ALA A 93 -33.05 11.06 -9.17
N PHE A 94 -32.20 11.99 -9.59
CA PHE A 94 -32.53 13.34 -10.00
C PHE A 94 -32.06 13.50 -11.44
N ALA A 95 -32.97 13.81 -12.35
CA ALA A 95 -32.64 14.13 -13.74
C ALA A 95 -33.65 15.09 -14.35
N TYR A 96 -33.21 15.81 -15.39
CA TYR A 96 -34.03 16.85 -16.01
C TYR A 96 -35.13 16.30 -16.90
N VAL A 97 -34.85 15.22 -17.65
CA VAL A 97 -35.77 14.72 -18.69
C VAL A 97 -36.47 13.45 -18.21
N ASN A 98 -35.71 12.40 -17.90
CA ASN A 98 -36.27 11.12 -17.49
C ASN A 98 -35.68 10.67 -16.15
N VAL A 99 -36.54 10.45 -15.17
CA VAL A 99 -36.17 9.98 -13.84
C VAL A 99 -36.87 8.65 -13.57
N GLY A 100 -36.09 7.58 -13.42
CA GLY A 100 -36.58 6.30 -12.91
C GLY A 100 -36.12 6.11 -11.48
N GLN A 101 -37.04 6.28 -10.52
CA GLN A 101 -36.84 5.83 -9.15
C GLN A 101 -37.40 4.43 -9.01
N SER A 102 -36.59 3.45 -8.62
CA SER A 102 -37.04 2.07 -8.55
C SER A 102 -36.33 1.27 -7.45
N VAL A 103 -37.14 0.66 -6.59
CA VAL A 103 -36.71 -0.29 -5.56
C VAL A 103 -36.06 -1.52 -6.21
N PHE A 104 -36.56 -1.93 -7.38
CA PHE A 104 -35.96 -3.01 -8.15
C PHE A 104 -34.54 -2.66 -8.59
N VAL A 105 -34.29 -1.41 -9.01
CA VAL A 105 -32.94 -0.93 -9.36
C VAL A 105 -32.03 -0.94 -8.14
N ALA A 106 -32.53 -0.55 -6.96
CA ALA A 106 -31.78 -0.61 -5.71
C ALA A 106 -31.34 -2.05 -5.36
N LEU A 107 -32.28 -3.00 -5.42
CA LEU A 107 -32.03 -4.41 -5.14
C LEU A 107 -31.10 -5.06 -6.18
N LEU A 108 -31.29 -4.74 -7.46
CA LEU A 108 -30.42 -5.18 -8.54
C LEU A 108 -28.99 -4.70 -8.32
N TRP A 109 -28.82 -3.42 -7.98
CA TRP A 109 -27.50 -2.83 -7.74
C TRP A 109 -26.82 -3.44 -6.51
N ALA A 110 -27.57 -3.65 -5.42
CA ALA A 110 -27.07 -4.38 -4.25
C ALA A 110 -26.60 -5.81 -4.62
N GLY A 111 -27.35 -6.52 -5.48
CA GLY A 111 -26.96 -7.84 -5.99
C GLY A 111 -25.66 -7.81 -6.78
N VAL A 112 -25.51 -6.86 -7.72
CA VAL A 112 -24.27 -6.68 -8.50
C VAL A 112 -23.06 -6.42 -7.60
N GLN A 113 -23.23 -5.58 -6.58
CA GLN A 113 -22.18 -5.25 -5.61
C GLN A 113 -21.74 -6.47 -4.80
N LEU A 114 -22.69 -7.28 -4.31
CA LEU A 114 -22.40 -8.52 -3.58
C LEU A 114 -21.64 -9.53 -4.45
N VAL A 115 -22.04 -9.69 -5.71
CA VAL A 115 -21.35 -10.57 -6.67
C VAL A 115 -19.92 -10.09 -6.92
N ALA A 116 -19.73 -8.79 -7.15
CA ALA A 116 -18.40 -8.21 -7.34
C ALA A 116 -17.50 -8.45 -6.11
N ALA A 117 -18.02 -8.22 -4.90
CA ALA A 117 -17.28 -8.47 -3.66
C ALA A 117 -16.87 -9.95 -3.49
N HIS A 118 -17.71 -10.88 -3.93
CA HIS A 118 -17.43 -12.31 -3.87
C HIS A 118 -16.40 -12.76 -4.91
N LEU A 119 -16.47 -12.23 -6.14
CA LEU A 119 -15.51 -12.52 -7.20
C LEU A 119 -14.10 -12.02 -6.85
N VAL A 120 -13.98 -10.84 -6.24
CA VAL A 120 -12.70 -10.32 -5.75
C VAL A 120 -12.12 -11.22 -4.65
N LYS A 121 -12.97 -11.78 -3.77
CA LYS A 121 -12.52 -12.70 -2.69
C LYS A 121 -11.91 -13.99 -3.24
N ARG A 122 -12.44 -14.55 -4.33
CA ARG A 122 -12.01 -15.86 -4.87
C ARG A 122 -10.70 -15.83 -5.66
N ARG A 123 -10.33 -14.68 -6.24
CA ARG A 123 -9.14 -14.57 -7.11
C ARG A 123 -7.88 -14.13 -6.40
N MET A 124 -7.92 -13.93 -5.09
CA MET A 124 -6.73 -13.55 -4.35
C MET A 124 -5.93 -14.80 -3.96
N PRO A 125 -4.67 -14.94 -4.40
CA PRO A 125 -3.75 -15.82 -3.68
C PRO A 125 -3.75 -15.33 -2.23
N ALA A 126 -3.80 -16.26 -1.27
CA ALA A 126 -3.53 -15.90 0.12
C ALA A 126 -2.25 -15.08 0.08
N ALA A 127 -2.32 -13.79 0.42
CA ALA A 127 -1.14 -12.97 0.51
C ALA A 127 -0.26 -13.73 1.48
N ALA A 128 0.83 -14.31 0.98
CA ALA A 128 1.90 -14.78 1.83
C ALA A 128 2.35 -13.49 2.53
N GLU A 129 1.79 -13.24 3.71
CA GLU A 129 2.44 -12.40 4.69
C GLU A 129 3.78 -13.06 4.90
N GLU A 130 4.79 -12.68 4.10
CA GLU A 130 6.17 -12.91 4.46
C GLU A 130 6.29 -12.29 5.85
N ALA A 131 6.34 -13.17 6.85
CA ALA A 131 6.46 -12.75 8.23
C ALA A 131 7.66 -11.80 8.29
N PRO A 132 7.53 -10.63 8.94
CA PRO A 132 8.65 -9.72 9.05
C PRO A 132 9.85 -10.50 9.59
N PRO A 133 11.06 -10.29 9.03
CA PRO A 133 12.23 -11.03 9.44
C PRO A 133 12.40 -10.88 10.96
N GLN A 134 12.68 -11.98 11.66
CA GLN A 134 12.80 -11.97 13.11
C GLN A 134 13.97 -11.06 13.52
N THR A 135 13.66 -10.02 14.28
CA THR A 135 14.66 -9.09 14.79
C THR A 135 15.13 -9.49 16.19
N VAL A 136 16.38 -9.20 16.50
CA VAL A 136 17.03 -9.43 17.80
C VAL A 136 17.18 -8.09 18.54
N PRO A 137 16.96 -8.04 19.86
CA PRO A 137 17.19 -6.83 20.64
C PRO A 137 18.66 -6.40 20.60
N LEU A 138 18.92 -5.10 20.46
CA LEU A 138 20.29 -4.59 20.42
C LEU A 138 21.05 -4.87 21.73
N GLY A 139 20.32 -4.85 22.85
CA GLY A 139 20.80 -5.23 24.18
C GLY A 139 21.38 -6.65 24.28
N GLU A 140 20.83 -7.62 23.52
CA GLU A 140 21.36 -9.00 23.51
C GLU A 140 22.72 -9.09 22.81
N LEU A 141 22.95 -8.26 21.79
CA LEU A 141 24.20 -8.22 21.05
C LEU A 141 25.30 -7.48 21.82
N THR A 142 24.95 -6.37 22.48
CA THR A 142 25.87 -5.59 23.33
C THR A 142 26.27 -6.34 24.59
N SER A 143 25.34 -7.03 25.26
CA SER A 143 25.62 -7.85 26.45
C SER A 143 26.39 -9.14 26.16
N GLY A 144 26.39 -9.59 24.89
CA GLY A 144 27.03 -10.83 24.48
C GLY A 144 26.17 -12.09 24.63
N ALA A 145 24.86 -11.93 24.84
CA ALA A 145 23.91 -13.04 24.78
C ALA A 145 23.79 -13.64 23.36
N ARG A 146 24.02 -12.82 22.33
CA ARG A 146 24.13 -13.25 20.93
C ARG A 146 25.31 -12.60 20.23
N ASP A 147 25.91 -13.34 19.31
CA ASP A 147 27.02 -12.84 18.48
C ASP A 147 26.56 -12.26 17.14
N GLU A 148 25.35 -12.56 16.68
CA GLU A 148 24.82 -12.03 15.42
C GLU A 148 23.29 -11.91 15.47
N GLY A 149 22.75 -10.98 14.69
CA GLY A 149 21.30 -10.78 14.59
C GLY A 149 20.92 -9.64 13.66
N LEU A 150 19.67 -9.68 13.19
CA LEU A 150 19.05 -8.58 12.48
C LEU A 150 18.43 -7.62 13.51
N VAL A 151 18.87 -6.37 13.55
CA VAL A 151 18.37 -5.36 14.48
C VAL A 151 17.56 -4.33 13.72
N ARG A 152 16.43 -3.91 14.27
CA ARG A 152 15.69 -2.76 13.76
C ARG A 152 16.14 -1.50 14.50
N ALA A 153 16.84 -0.62 13.81
CA ALA A 153 17.47 0.56 14.42
C ALA A 153 17.39 1.80 13.53
N ARG A 154 17.45 2.98 14.14
CA ARG A 154 17.56 4.28 13.49
C ARG A 154 19.01 4.75 13.54
N VAL A 155 19.46 5.44 12.50
CA VAL A 155 20.81 6.03 12.46
C VAL A 155 20.76 7.39 13.13
N VAL A 156 21.53 7.55 14.20
CA VAL A 156 21.64 8.81 14.97
C VAL A 156 22.73 9.70 14.38
N SER A 157 23.91 9.12 14.14
CA SER A 157 25.06 9.82 13.56
C SER A 157 25.94 8.85 12.79
N THR A 158 26.72 9.38 11.85
CA THR A 158 27.64 8.58 11.01
C THR A 158 29.01 9.24 11.02
N THR A 159 30.05 8.46 11.29
CA THR A 159 31.45 8.86 11.16
C THR A 159 32.09 8.10 10.00
N GLU A 160 33.37 8.37 9.69
CA GLU A 160 34.05 7.70 8.58
C GLU A 160 34.16 6.17 8.75
N THR A 161 34.27 5.70 9.99
CA THR A 161 34.54 4.29 10.31
C THR A 161 33.45 3.63 11.14
N SER A 162 32.47 4.40 11.64
CA SER A 162 31.42 3.87 12.49
C SER A 162 30.08 4.57 12.29
N VAL A 163 29.00 3.92 12.70
CA VAL A 163 27.67 4.48 12.73
C VAL A 163 27.08 4.30 14.12
N LEU A 164 26.49 5.36 14.66
CA LEU A 164 25.74 5.31 15.90
C LEU A 164 24.30 4.96 15.57
N VAL A 165 23.83 3.83 16.07
CA VAL A 165 22.45 3.37 15.87
C VAL A 165 21.70 3.34 17.20
N GLU A 166 20.42 3.66 17.13
CA GLU A 166 19.48 3.63 18.24
C GLU A 166 18.37 2.62 17.90
N GLU A 167 18.12 1.67 18.80
CA GLU A 167 17.11 0.64 18.60
C GLU A 167 15.70 1.26 18.49
N ASP A 168 14.89 0.81 17.54
CA ASP A 168 13.51 1.30 17.33
C ASP A 168 12.52 0.72 18.35
N THR A 169 12.87 0.82 19.63
CA THR A 169 12.12 0.30 20.80
C THR A 169 12.06 1.39 21.87
N PRO A 170 11.08 1.33 22.80
CA PRO A 170 10.95 2.32 23.87
C PRO A 170 12.12 2.36 24.87
N GLU A 171 13.02 1.37 24.85
CA GLU A 171 14.16 1.30 25.77
C GLU A 171 15.39 2.09 25.27
N GLU A 172 15.31 2.72 24.09
CA GLU A 172 16.34 3.63 23.51
C GLU A 172 17.78 3.11 23.65
N ASN A 173 18.01 1.82 23.35
CA ASN A 173 19.36 1.26 23.38
C ASN A 173 20.19 1.86 22.25
N VAL A 174 21.35 2.43 22.59
CA VAL A 174 22.28 3.02 21.62
C VAL A 174 23.55 2.17 21.54
N ALA A 175 23.99 1.86 20.32
CA ALA A 175 25.26 1.18 20.08
C ALA A 175 26.04 1.82 18.93
N GLN A 176 27.37 1.84 19.08
CA GLN A 176 28.28 2.23 18.02
C GLN A 176 28.68 0.97 17.23
N LEU A 177 28.36 0.95 15.94
CA LEU A 177 28.70 -0.13 15.01
C LEU A 177 29.88 0.31 14.15
N VAL A 178 30.91 -0.52 14.05
CA VAL A 178 32.00 -0.32 13.09
C VAL A 178 31.50 -0.72 11.71
N LEU A 179 31.81 0.10 10.71
CA LEU A 179 31.41 -0.13 9.33
C LEU A 179 32.50 -0.93 8.61
N SER A 180 32.11 -2.05 8.01
CA SER A 180 32.93 -2.68 6.98
C SER A 180 32.79 -1.93 5.64
N GLY A 181 33.76 -2.09 4.73
CA GLY A 181 33.70 -1.51 3.38
C GLY A 181 32.35 -1.68 2.66
N PRO A 182 31.80 -2.90 2.53
CA PRO A 182 30.49 -3.10 1.88
C PRO A 182 29.32 -2.51 2.68
N ALA A 183 29.42 -2.45 4.00
CA ALA A 183 28.37 -1.93 4.86
C ALA A 183 28.11 -0.43 4.61
N ARG A 184 29.16 0.35 4.36
CA ARG A 184 29.04 1.77 4.04
C ARG A 184 28.21 2.02 2.78
N ALA A 185 28.45 1.24 1.72
CA ALA A 185 27.67 1.35 0.49
C ALA A 185 26.18 1.02 0.72
N SER A 186 25.89 0.00 1.54
CA SER A 186 24.51 -0.35 1.91
C SER A 186 23.84 0.70 2.79
N LEU A 187 24.58 1.32 3.73
CA LEU A 187 24.08 2.40 4.58
C LEU A 187 23.67 3.61 3.75
N GLU A 188 24.53 4.04 2.82
CA GLU A 188 24.21 5.17 1.93
C GLU A 188 23.03 4.85 1.00
N ALA A 189 22.93 3.61 0.51
CA ALA A 189 21.79 3.19 -0.30
C ALA A 189 20.49 3.20 0.51
N ALA A 190 20.52 2.71 1.75
CA ALA A 190 19.39 2.68 2.65
C ALA A 190 18.94 4.09 3.07
N GLN A 191 19.88 5.00 3.35
CA GLN A 191 19.58 6.41 3.67
C GLN A 191 18.98 7.18 2.48
N ARG A 192 19.31 6.78 1.25
CA ARG A 192 18.72 7.37 0.03
C ARG A 192 17.31 6.84 -0.27
N ALA A 193 16.93 5.68 0.27
CA ALA A 193 15.62 5.10 0.04
C ALA A 193 14.52 5.96 0.70
N SER A 194 13.47 6.29 -0.05
CA SER A 194 12.31 7.01 0.49
C SER A 194 11.55 6.09 1.46
N GLY A 195 11.63 6.35 2.77
CA GLY A 195 11.18 5.37 3.77
C GLY A 195 11.12 5.87 5.20
N SER A 196 10.87 4.91 6.10
CA SER A 196 10.92 5.11 7.56
C SER A 196 12.34 5.46 8.01
N PRO A 197 12.55 6.25 9.08
CA PRO A 197 13.88 6.48 9.66
C PRO A 197 14.51 5.19 10.25
N ALA A 198 13.73 4.12 10.41
CA ALA A 198 14.21 2.83 10.89
C ALA A 198 14.72 1.95 9.73
N LEU A 199 15.87 1.34 9.96
CA LEU A 199 16.58 0.42 9.07
C LEU A 199 16.64 -0.97 9.71
N LEU A 200 16.71 -2.01 8.88
CA LEU A 200 17.15 -3.33 9.29
C LEU A 200 18.67 -3.39 9.15
N VAL A 201 19.36 -3.71 10.24
CA VAL A 201 20.81 -3.75 10.32
C VAL A 201 21.24 -5.14 10.68
N THR A 202 22.01 -5.80 9.82
CA THR A 202 22.68 -7.06 10.18
C THR A 202 23.88 -6.72 11.04
N VAL A 203 23.82 -7.05 12.32
CA VAL A 203 24.85 -6.76 13.30
C VAL A 203 25.58 -8.04 13.67
N ARG A 204 26.92 -7.98 13.65
CA ARG A 204 27.78 -9.07 14.08
C ARG A 204 28.78 -8.57 15.11
N ALA A 205 28.94 -9.31 16.19
CA ALA A 205 29.93 -9.04 17.22
C ALA A 205 31.21 -9.83 16.96
N SER A 206 32.35 -9.15 16.97
CA SER A 206 33.68 -9.77 17.02
C SER A 206 34.35 -9.48 18.37
N ARG A 207 35.28 -10.36 18.74
CA ARG A 207 36.18 -10.13 19.88
C ARG A 207 37.54 -9.77 19.31
N GLU A 208 37.97 -8.54 19.51
CA GLU A 208 39.26 -8.07 19.03
C GLU A 208 40.20 -7.90 20.22
N THR A 209 41.39 -8.46 20.08
CA THR A 209 42.48 -8.23 21.02
C THR A 209 43.09 -6.89 20.65
N GLN A 210 43.03 -5.94 21.58
CA GLN A 210 43.63 -4.64 21.35
C GLN A 210 45.16 -4.81 21.27
N PRO A 211 45.84 -4.27 20.24
CA PRO A 211 47.29 -4.38 20.15
C PRO A 211 47.91 -3.78 21.41
N GLN A 212 48.60 -4.62 22.18
CA GLN A 212 49.28 -4.18 23.39
C GLN A 212 50.32 -3.12 23.01
N ALA A 213 50.24 -1.95 23.66
CA ALA A 213 51.29 -0.96 23.54
C ALA A 213 52.64 -1.62 23.89
N ALA A 214 53.71 -1.26 23.17
CA ALA A 214 55.02 -1.90 23.28
C ALA A 214 55.66 -1.89 24.70
N GLN A 215 55.03 -1.22 25.66
CA GLN A 215 55.43 -1.15 27.07
C GLN A 215 54.59 -2.03 28.01
N ALA A 216 53.60 -2.77 27.52
CA ALA A 216 52.77 -3.64 28.33
C ALA A 216 53.58 -4.87 28.82
N ASN A 217 53.51 -5.15 30.11
CA ASN A 217 54.19 -6.26 30.76
C ASN A 217 53.73 -7.59 30.11
N TYR A 218 54.66 -8.47 29.70
CA TYR A 218 54.34 -9.72 28.97
C TYR A 218 53.39 -10.67 29.71
N ARG A 219 53.20 -10.46 31.02
CA ARG A 219 52.30 -11.23 31.88
C ARG A 219 50.85 -10.74 31.86
N SER A 220 50.56 -9.61 31.23
CA SER A 220 49.21 -9.06 31.15
C SER A 220 48.44 -9.84 30.09
N ALA A 221 47.28 -10.41 30.44
CA ALA A 221 46.36 -10.93 29.43
C ALA A 221 45.97 -9.78 28.47
N PRO A 222 45.95 -10.00 27.15
CA PRO A 222 45.55 -8.96 26.22
C PRO A 222 44.09 -8.57 26.46
N GLU A 223 43.81 -7.27 26.45
CA GLU A 223 42.45 -6.77 26.63
C GLU A 223 41.62 -7.19 25.41
N VAL A 224 40.58 -7.98 25.65
CA VAL A 224 39.65 -8.43 24.62
C VAL A 224 38.44 -7.51 24.67
N ARG A 225 38.29 -6.67 23.64
CA ARG A 225 37.13 -5.80 23.49
C ARG A 225 36.13 -6.45 22.54
N ARG A 226 34.84 -6.40 22.91
CA ARG A 226 33.75 -6.76 22.01
C ARG A 226 33.47 -5.56 21.10
N VAL A 227 33.56 -5.78 19.79
CA VAL A 227 33.30 -4.78 18.76
C VAL A 227 32.08 -5.22 17.98
N LEU A 228 31.10 -4.33 17.81
CA LEU A 228 29.93 -4.59 16.99
C LEU A 228 30.17 -4.05 15.59
N TRP A 229 29.87 -4.86 14.59
CA TRP A 229 30.01 -4.55 13.17
C TRP A 229 28.64 -4.47 12.54
N GLY A 230 28.38 -3.41 11.79
CA GLY A 230 27.25 -3.36 10.86
C GLY A 230 27.71 -3.97 9.55
N GLU A 231 27.15 -5.10 9.16
CA GLU A 231 27.51 -5.78 7.90
C GLU A 231 26.64 -5.33 6.73
N HIS A 232 25.33 -5.17 6.97
CA HIS A 232 24.37 -4.78 5.95
C HIS A 232 23.29 -3.87 6.52
N PHE A 233 22.91 -2.84 5.76
CA PHE A 233 21.84 -1.91 6.08
C PHE A 233 20.78 -1.95 5.00
N GLU A 234 19.55 -2.27 5.40
CA GLU A 234 18.40 -2.35 4.52
C GLU A 234 17.32 -1.36 4.99
N ALA A 235 16.81 -0.55 4.06
CA ALA A 235 15.72 0.37 4.36
C ALA A 235 14.42 -0.39 4.56
N ILE A 236 13.73 -0.13 5.67
CA ILE A 236 12.37 -0.65 5.84
C ILE A 236 11.48 0.14 4.88
N PRO A 237 10.87 -0.52 3.87
CA PRO A 237 9.99 0.17 2.95
C PRO A 237 8.89 0.85 3.76
N ALA A 238 8.59 2.11 3.42
CA ALA A 238 7.48 2.82 4.05
C ALA A 238 6.25 1.90 3.99
N PRO A 239 5.50 1.76 5.09
CA PRO A 239 4.29 0.95 5.07
C PRO A 239 3.45 1.44 3.89
N PRO A 240 2.94 0.52 3.05
CA PRO A 240 2.11 0.93 1.94
C PRO A 240 1.00 1.81 2.49
N PRO A 241 0.63 2.89 1.76
CA PRO A 241 -0.42 3.77 2.21
C PRO A 241 -1.67 2.96 2.52
N ILE A 242 -2.51 3.46 3.43
CA ILE A 242 -3.55 2.67 4.10
C ILE A 242 -4.43 1.91 3.09
N TRP A 243 -4.68 2.47 1.90
CA TRP A 243 -5.42 1.85 0.80
C TRP A 243 -4.70 0.71 0.06
N ALA A 244 -3.36 0.71 0.02
CA ALA A 244 -2.55 -0.35 -0.55
C ALA A 244 -2.30 -1.50 0.43
N ARG A 245 -2.71 -1.35 1.70
CA ARG A 245 -2.68 -2.46 2.66
C ARG A 245 -3.61 -3.58 2.21
N PRO A 246 -3.17 -4.85 2.27
CA PRO A 246 -3.99 -6.00 1.91
C PRO A 246 -5.36 -5.95 2.59
N GLY A 247 -6.40 -6.02 1.77
CA GLY A 247 -7.79 -6.05 2.24
C GLY A 247 -8.35 -4.74 2.80
N VAL A 248 -7.64 -3.60 2.79
CA VAL A 248 -8.21 -2.31 3.23
C VAL A 248 -9.19 -1.76 2.20
N VAL A 249 -8.80 -1.66 0.93
CA VAL A 249 -9.73 -1.27 -0.15
C VAL A 249 -10.93 -2.23 -0.23
N GLN A 250 -10.70 -3.52 0.05
CA GLN A 250 -11.78 -4.49 0.10
C GLN A 250 -12.70 -4.30 1.31
N ARG A 251 -12.13 -4.01 2.49
CA ARG A 251 -12.91 -3.70 3.70
C ARG A 251 -13.71 -2.42 3.50
N LEU A 252 -13.08 -1.37 2.96
CA LEU A 252 -13.72 -0.09 2.66
C LEU A 252 -14.83 -0.23 1.61
N SER A 253 -14.60 -1.01 0.55
CA SER A 253 -15.65 -1.28 -0.45
C SER A 253 -16.79 -2.13 0.14
N ARG A 254 -16.49 -3.13 1.00
CA ARG A 254 -17.55 -3.88 1.69
C ARG A 254 -18.34 -3.00 2.64
N THR A 255 -17.68 -2.22 3.50
CA THR A 255 -18.38 -1.34 4.44
C THR A 255 -19.19 -0.29 3.70
N SER A 256 -18.67 0.27 2.60
CA SER A 256 -19.44 1.21 1.79
C SER A 256 -20.64 0.53 1.11
N MET A 257 -20.50 -0.71 0.63
CA MET A 257 -21.62 -1.47 0.05
C MET A 257 -22.70 -1.78 1.10
N PHE A 258 -22.31 -2.20 2.31
CA PHE A 258 -23.26 -2.43 3.40
C PHE A 258 -23.95 -1.13 3.83
N ALA A 259 -23.22 -0.03 3.94
CA ALA A 259 -23.80 1.27 4.24
C ALA A 259 -24.78 1.72 3.15
N ALA A 260 -24.40 1.58 1.87
CA ALA A 260 -25.25 1.91 0.74
C ALA A 260 -26.54 1.06 0.72
N ALA A 261 -26.42 -0.26 0.96
CA ALA A 261 -27.57 -1.16 1.06
C ALA A 261 -28.48 -0.80 2.25
N ALA A 262 -27.91 -0.51 3.42
CA ALA A 262 -28.69 -0.10 4.60
C ALA A 262 -29.45 1.21 4.35
N ILE A 263 -28.78 2.21 3.77
CA ILE A 263 -29.42 3.49 3.40
C ILE A 263 -30.54 3.25 2.38
N ALA A 264 -30.32 2.38 1.39
CA ALA A 264 -31.35 2.02 0.42
C ALA A 264 -32.59 1.41 1.07
N ILE A 265 -32.40 0.52 2.05
CA ILE A 265 -33.50 -0.12 2.80
C ILE A 265 -34.25 0.91 3.65
N VAL A 266 -33.55 1.79 4.36
CA VAL A 266 -34.17 2.83 5.18
C VAL A 266 -35.02 3.77 4.33
N GLU A 267 -34.48 4.22 3.19
CA GLU A 267 -35.22 5.12 2.30
C GLU A 267 -36.39 4.41 1.61
N PHE A 268 -36.27 3.12 1.32
CA PHE A 268 -37.39 2.31 0.86
C PHE A 268 -38.53 2.31 1.88
N VAL A 269 -38.25 1.97 3.14
CA VAL A 269 -39.27 1.95 4.21
C VAL A 269 -39.90 3.34 4.38
N ARG A 270 -39.10 4.41 4.34
CA ARG A 270 -39.59 5.79 4.45
C ARG A 270 -40.51 6.22 3.31
N SER A 271 -40.32 5.70 2.10
CA SER A 271 -41.19 6.04 0.95
C SER A 271 -42.57 5.37 0.99
N TRP A 272 -42.76 4.37 1.85
CA TRP A 272 -43.99 3.60 1.98
C TRP A 272 -44.81 3.94 3.24
N LEU A 273 -44.27 4.79 4.12
CA LEU A 273 -44.93 5.32 5.32
C LEU A 273 -45.31 6.79 5.09
#